data_AF-A0AAJ6ZK99-F1
#
_entry.id   AF-A0AAJ6ZK99-F1
#
_cell.length_a   1.000
_cell.length_b   1.000
_cell.length_c   1.000
_cell.angle_alpha   90.00
_cell.angle_beta   90.00
_cell.angle_gamma   90.00
#
_symmetry.space_group_name_H-M   'P 1'
#
loop_
_entity.id
_entity.type
_entity.pdbx_description
1 polymer ?
#
loop_
_entity_poly.entity_id
_entity_poly.type
_entity_poly.pdbx_seq_one_letter_code
_entity_poly.pdbx_strand_id
1 'polypeptide(L)'
;MGQYAQMYDKRQPYESDIKVPLIIKGPGIEENTTSDLPVINIDLAPTIISLAGLKPSRLMDGRPIELIGNKTKTERTMLVEYYGEAKDGTVDPECPWSY
;
A
#
# COMPACT_ATOMS: atom_id res chain seq x y z
N MET A 1 19.49 -4.31 14.14
CA MET A 1 19.95 -2.90 14.10
C MET A 1 19.01 -2.04 13.26
N GLY A 2 18.20 -1.20 13.92
CA GLY A 2 17.11 -0.43 13.32
C GLY A 2 15.93 -0.37 14.31
N GLN A 3 14.82 0.28 13.95
CA GLN A 3 13.59 0.21 14.74
C GLN A 3 13.25 -1.27 15.05
N TYR A 4 12.83 -1.55 16.28
CA TYR A 4 12.60 -2.92 16.79
C TYR A 4 13.82 -3.87 16.75
N ALA A 5 15.04 -3.35 16.75
CA ALA A 5 16.29 -4.13 16.65
C ALA A 5 16.41 -5.00 15.38
N GLN A 6 15.51 -4.82 14.39
CA GLN A 6 15.51 -5.54 13.11
C GLN A 6 16.73 -5.19 12.27
N MET A 7 17.10 -6.01 11.29
CA MET A 7 18.17 -5.66 10.34
C MET A 7 17.69 -4.64 9.29
N TYR A 8 18.63 -4.02 8.58
CA TYR A 8 18.34 -3.12 7.46
C TYR A 8 17.56 -3.86 6.37
N ASP A 9 16.31 -3.43 6.10
CA ASP A 9 15.53 -3.85 4.93
C ASP A 9 14.16 -3.13 4.82
N LYS A 10 13.33 -3.57 3.86
CA LYS A 10 11.89 -3.30 3.71
C LYS A 10 11.07 -4.58 3.54
N ARG A 11 11.23 -5.53 4.47
CA ARG A 11 10.63 -6.88 4.39
C ARG A 11 9.74 -7.22 5.58
N GLN A 12 9.40 -6.22 6.39
CA GLN A 12 8.75 -6.46 7.67
C GLN A 12 7.38 -5.78 7.70
N PRO A 13 6.36 -6.39 8.33
CA PRO A 13 5.00 -5.85 8.37
C PRO A 13 4.84 -4.76 9.45
N TYR A 14 5.87 -3.94 9.69
CA TYR A 14 5.81 -2.82 10.62
C TYR A 14 5.53 -1.52 9.88
N GLU A 15 4.85 -0.57 10.54
CA GLU A 15 4.53 0.74 9.95
C GLU A 15 5.76 1.46 9.38
N SER A 16 6.93 1.29 9.99
CA SER A 16 8.20 1.86 9.50
C SER A 16 8.57 1.42 8.08
N ASP A 17 8.06 0.27 7.65
CA ASP A 17 8.31 -0.34 6.35
C ASP A 17 7.15 -0.12 5.39
N ILE A 18 5.92 -0.33 5.86
CA ILE A 18 4.73 -0.35 4.99
C ILE A 18 4.02 1.00 4.87
N LYS A 19 4.20 1.93 5.83
CA LYS A 19 3.55 3.24 5.83
C LYS A 19 4.41 4.25 5.09
N VAL A 20 4.06 4.48 3.83
CA VAL A 20 4.76 5.43 2.95
C VAL A 20 4.02 6.77 2.85
N PRO A 21 4.74 7.89 2.66
CA PRO A 21 4.09 9.18 2.46
C PRO A 21 3.40 9.25 1.09
N LEU A 22 2.17 9.79 1.08
CA LEU A 22 1.39 10.07 -0.14
C LEU A 22 0.95 11.54 -0.14
N ILE A 23 1.34 12.27 -1.18
CA ILE A 23 0.93 13.67 -1.40
C ILE A 23 0.26 13.76 -2.77
N ILE A 24 -0.94 14.33 -2.81
CA ILE A 24 -1.72 14.51 -4.03
C ILE A 24 -2.07 16.00 -4.18
N LYS A 25 -1.83 16.55 -5.37
CA LYS A 25 -2.17 17.95 -5.72
C LYS A 25 -2.91 17.96 -7.05
N GLY A 26 -3.99 18.71 -7.12
CA GLY A 26 -4.78 18.83 -8.34
C GLY A 26 -5.92 19.84 -8.21
N PRO A 27 -6.59 20.17 -9.32
CA PRO A 27 -7.73 21.07 -9.31
C PRO A 27 -8.89 20.49 -8.48
N GLY A 28 -9.51 21.33 -7.65
CA GLY A 28 -10.64 20.93 -6.79
C GLY A 28 -10.26 20.14 -5.54
N ILE A 29 -8.97 19.83 -5.33
CA ILE A 29 -8.47 19.23 -4.09
C ILE A 29 -8.16 20.36 -3.10
N GLU A 30 -8.69 20.26 -1.88
CA GLU A 30 -8.48 21.26 -0.83
C GLU A 30 -7.00 21.38 -0.45
N GLU A 31 -6.48 22.60 -0.50
CA GLU A 31 -5.10 22.89 -0.12
C GLU A 31 -4.87 22.72 1.39
N ASN A 32 -3.65 22.33 1.76
CA ASN A 32 -3.21 22.20 3.15
C ASN A 32 -4.11 21.30 4.00
N THR A 33 -4.69 20.27 3.39
CA THR A 33 -5.49 19.26 4.09
C THR A 33 -4.70 17.96 4.29
N THR A 34 -4.94 17.31 5.41
CA THR A 34 -4.44 15.96 5.71
C THR A 34 -5.61 15.00 5.81
N SER A 35 -5.35 13.72 5.53
CA SER A 35 -6.36 12.66 5.59
C SER A 35 -5.76 11.45 6.29
N ASP A 36 -6.45 10.97 7.32
CA ASP A 36 -6.10 9.73 8.03
C ASP A 36 -6.82 8.52 7.43
N LEU A 37 -7.35 8.64 6.20
CA LEU A 37 -8.03 7.53 5.53
C LEU A 37 -7.02 6.41 5.21
N PRO A 38 -7.40 5.14 5.48
CA PRO A 38 -6.59 3.99 5.13
C PRO A 38 -6.52 3.79 3.61
N VAL A 39 -5.34 4.04 3.01
CA VAL A 39 -5.07 3.91 1.57
C VAL A 39 -3.90 2.97 1.31
N ILE A 40 -3.97 2.19 0.23
CA ILE A 40 -2.90 1.30 -0.24
C ILE A 40 -2.55 1.57 -1.70
N ASN A 41 -1.35 1.15 -2.12
CA ASN A 41 -0.80 1.47 -3.46
C ASN A 41 -1.72 1.09 -4.63
N ILE A 42 -2.47 0.00 -4.51
CA ILE A 42 -3.39 -0.46 -5.55
C ILE A 42 -4.59 0.48 -5.76
N ASP A 43 -4.85 1.40 -4.83
CA ASP A 43 -5.91 2.41 -4.95
C ASP A 43 -5.54 3.56 -5.90
N LEU A 44 -4.24 3.75 -6.19
CA LEU A 44 -3.77 4.85 -7.04
C LEU A 44 -4.33 4.73 -8.47
N ALA A 45 -4.28 3.53 -9.04
CA ALA A 45 -4.76 3.29 -10.40
C ALA A 45 -6.26 3.59 -10.58
N PRO A 46 -7.20 3.03 -9.78
CA PRO A 46 -8.61 3.40 -9.88
C PRO A 46 -8.88 4.86 -9.50
N THR A 47 -8.08 5.48 -8.64
CA THR A 47 -8.19 6.92 -8.34
C THR A 47 -7.89 7.78 -9.57
N ILE A 48 -6.79 7.51 -10.28
CA ILE A 48 -6.41 8.25 -11.49
C ILE A 48 -7.49 8.10 -12.58
N ILE A 49 -8.02 6.88 -12.77
CA ILE A 49 -9.11 6.62 -13.72
C ILE A 49 -10.35 7.43 -13.35
N SER A 50 -10.73 7.44 -12.07
CA SER A 50 -11.87 8.21 -11.58
C SER A 50 -11.67 9.72 -11.77
N LEU A 51 -10.46 10.24 -11.53
CA LEU A 51 -10.12 11.65 -11.76
C LEU A 51 -10.18 12.03 -13.25
N ALA A 52 -9.92 11.09 -14.15
CA ALA A 52 -10.11 11.28 -15.59
C ALA A 52 -11.59 11.26 -16.04
N GLY A 53 -12.54 11.14 -15.11
CA GLY A 53 -13.97 11.06 -15.41
C GLY A 53 -14.41 9.68 -15.94
N LEU A 54 -13.54 8.67 -15.84
CA LEU A 54 -13.81 7.31 -16.27
C LEU A 54 -14.23 6.44 -15.08
N LYS A 55 -14.90 5.32 -15.36
CA LYS A 55 -15.28 4.34 -14.34
C LYS A 55 -14.19 3.27 -14.20
N PRO A 56 -13.59 3.08 -13.01
CA PRO A 56 -12.64 1.98 -12.77
C PRO A 56 -13.27 0.61 -13.02
N SER A 57 -12.46 -0.33 -13.49
CA SER A 57 -12.91 -1.71 -13.74
C SER A 57 -13.18 -2.45 -12.43
N ARG A 58 -14.20 -3.30 -12.41
CA ARG A 58 -14.51 -4.20 -11.28
C ARG A 58 -13.43 -5.26 -11.03
N LEU A 59 -12.50 -5.44 -11.98
CA LEU A 59 -11.36 -6.36 -11.83
C LEU A 59 -10.23 -5.77 -10.98
N MET A 60 -10.28 -4.48 -10.64
CA MET A 60 -9.28 -3.84 -9.78
C MET A 60 -9.69 -4.05 -8.31
N ASP A 61 -8.77 -4.55 -7.50
CA ASP A 61 -9.01 -4.75 -6.05
C ASP A 61 -8.97 -3.42 -5.27
N GLY A 62 -8.29 -2.42 -5.82
CA GLY A 62 -8.20 -1.08 -5.27
C GLY A 62 -9.51 -0.30 -5.39
N ARG A 63 -9.66 0.73 -4.56
CA ARG A 63 -10.83 1.62 -4.54
C ARG A 63 -10.39 3.06 -4.81
N PRO A 64 -11.17 3.86 -5.56
CA PRO A 64 -10.88 5.28 -5.72
C PRO A 64 -10.82 5.99 -4.38
N ILE A 65 -9.80 6.84 -4.21
CA ILE A 65 -9.69 7.73 -3.05
C ILE A 65 -10.64 8.91 -3.28
N GLU A 66 -11.51 9.17 -2.32
CA GLU A 66 -12.43 10.32 -2.34
C GLU A 66 -11.65 11.62 -2.05
N LEU A 67 -11.11 12.24 -3.10
CA LEU A 67 -10.26 13.45 -2.98
C LEU A 67 -11.05 14.76 -3.02
N ILE A 68 -12.23 14.76 -3.63
CA ILE A 68 -13.04 15.95 -3.88
C ILE A 68 -14.45 15.72 -3.30
N GLY A 69 -14.93 16.69 -2.51
CA GLY A 69 -16.26 16.62 -1.90
C GLY A 69 -16.26 15.99 -0.51
N ASN A 70 -17.37 15.32 -0.15
CA ASN A 70 -17.54 14.78 1.19
C ASN A 70 -16.71 13.50 1.36
N LYS A 71 -15.72 13.55 2.26
CA LYS A 71 -14.80 12.45 2.55
C LYS A 71 -15.47 11.48 3.52
N THR A 72 -15.88 10.31 3.06
CA THR A 72 -16.55 9.32 3.93
C THR A 72 -15.51 8.49 4.67
N LYS A 73 -15.46 8.61 6.00
CA LYS A 73 -14.56 7.76 6.81
C LYS A 73 -15.07 6.33 6.82
N THR A 74 -14.30 5.45 6.18
CA THR A 74 -14.63 4.02 6.07
C THR A 74 -13.52 3.22 6.74
N GLU A 75 -13.91 2.38 7.71
CA GLU A 75 -13.01 1.37 8.27
C GLU A 75 -12.65 0.33 7.20
N ARG A 76 -11.36 0.01 7.08
CA ARG A 76 -10.86 -0.90 6.03
C ARG A 76 -9.72 -1.77 6.54
N THR A 77 -9.83 -3.06 6.26
CA THR A 77 -8.71 -4.01 6.38
C THR A 77 -7.83 -3.95 5.14
N MET A 78 -6.52 -3.88 5.33
CA MET A 78 -5.52 -3.87 4.26
C MET A 78 -4.79 -5.22 4.21
N LEU A 79 -4.51 -5.69 3.01
CA LEU A 79 -3.66 -6.85 2.78
C LEU A 79 -2.22 -6.37 2.56
N VAL A 80 -1.29 -6.97 3.31
CA VAL A 80 0.15 -6.78 3.14
C VAL A 80 0.75 -8.17 2.98
N GLU A 81 1.42 -8.41 1.86
CA GLU A 81 1.97 -9.72 1.51
C GLU A 81 3.47 -9.61 1.23
N TYR A 82 4.22 -10.58 1.72
CA TYR A 82 5.62 -10.78 1.41
C TYR A 82 5.89 -12.29 1.31
N TYR A 83 6.44 -12.74 0.18
CA TYR A 83 6.63 -14.17 -0.12
C TYR A 83 8.09 -14.65 0.02
N GLY A 84 9.00 -13.80 0.53
CA GLY A 84 10.43 -14.14 0.57
C GLY A 84 11.13 -14.00 -0.77
N GLU A 85 12.45 -14.18 -0.78
CA GLU A 85 13.31 -14.05 -1.98
C GLU A 85 13.82 -15.39 -2.52
N ALA A 86 13.39 -16.49 -1.92
CA ALA A 86 13.80 -17.82 -2.35
C ALA A 86 13.31 -18.08 -3.78
N LYS A 87 14.20 -18.64 -4.61
CA LYS A 87 13.89 -19.19 -5.92
C LYS A 87 14.11 -20.70 -5.88
N ASP A 88 13.54 -21.42 -6.83
CA ASP A 88 13.83 -22.85 -6.98
C ASP A 88 15.34 -23.06 -7.11
N GLY A 89 15.90 -23.90 -6.22
CA GLY A 89 17.34 -24.19 -6.16
C GLY A 89 18.18 -23.25 -5.28
N THR A 90 17.61 -22.24 -4.60
CA THR A 90 18.35 -21.39 -3.64
C THR A 90 18.23 -21.86 -2.20
N VAL A 91 17.51 -22.95 -1.94
CA VAL A 91 17.44 -23.58 -0.62
C VAL A 91 18.70 -24.43 -0.43
N ASP A 92 19.49 -24.10 0.58
CA ASP A 92 20.68 -24.87 0.94
C ASP A 92 20.26 -26.32 1.28
N PRO A 93 20.78 -27.34 0.56
CA PRO A 93 20.47 -28.75 0.83
C PRO A 93 20.88 -29.21 2.23
N GLU A 94 21.85 -28.53 2.84
CA GLU A 94 22.35 -28.84 4.19
C GLU A 94 21.61 -28.04 5.28
N CYS A 95 20.58 -27.26 4.92
CA CYS A 95 19.82 -26.48 5.89
C CYS A 95 19.14 -27.42 6.91
N PRO A 96 19.46 -27.33 8.21
CA PRO A 96 19.00 -28.28 9.22
C PRO A 96 17.50 -28.21 9.51
N TRP A 97 16.80 -27.20 8.96
CA TRP A 97 15.38 -26.94 9.17
C TRP A 97 14.61 -26.93 7.84
N SER A 98 14.93 -27.85 6.93
CA SER A 98 14.13 -28.09 5.72
C SER A 98 12.68 -28.41 6.11
N TYR A 99 11.74 -27.54 5.73
CA TYR A 99 10.30 -27.81 5.82
C TYR A 99 9.84 -28.71 4.66
#